data_AF-A0A971NKQ9-F1
#
_entry.id   AF-A0A971NKQ9-F1
#
_cell.length_a   1.000
_cell.length_b   1.000
_cell.length_c   1.000
_cell.angle_alpha   90.00
_cell.angle_beta   90.00
_cell.angle_gamma   90.00
#
_symmetry.space_group_name_H-M   'P 1'
#
loop_
_entity.id
_entity.type
_entity.pdbx_description
1 polymer ?
#
loop_
_entity_poly.entity_id
_entity_poly.type
_entity_poly.pdbx_seq_one_letter_code
_entity_poly.pdbx_strand_id
1 'polypeptide(L)' 'MAYSMDTVLGDILANPAALELMDSIIPGTSKNPMIKMAKGFTLGKIAKTPAAKIPEAKIQEFIDAANAKGL' A
#
# COMPACT_ATOMS: atom_id res chain seq x y z
N MET A 1 1.82 -12.44 -7.12
CA MET A 1 2.99 -12.57 -6.21
C MET A 1 2.46 -12.19 -4.85
N ALA A 2 2.77 -12.92 -3.77
CA ALA A 2 2.17 -12.58 -2.49
C ALA A 2 2.61 -11.16 -2.06
N TYR A 3 1.66 -10.25 -1.83
CA TYR A 3 1.94 -8.98 -1.20
C TYR A 3 2.46 -9.24 0.21
N SER A 4 3.39 -8.43 0.66
CA SER A 4 4.09 -8.57 1.94
C SER A 4 4.59 -7.21 2.41
N MET A 5 5.07 -7.12 3.63
CA MET A 5 5.66 -5.88 4.17
C MET A 5 6.89 -5.42 3.35
N ASP A 6 7.55 -6.33 2.65
CA ASP A 6 8.66 -6.04 1.74
C ASP A 6 8.21 -5.58 0.35
N THR A 7 6.91 -5.68 0.03
CA THR A 7 6.39 -5.20 -1.25
C THR A 7 6.52 -3.69 -1.34
N VAL A 8 6.99 -3.22 -2.49
CA VAL A 8 7.17 -1.81 -2.77
C VAL A 8 5.82 -1.20 -3.10
N LEU A 9 5.51 -0.05 -2.51
CA LEU A 9 4.25 0.65 -2.79
C LEU A 9 4.11 0.98 -4.27
N GLY A 10 5.20 1.26 -4.97
CA GLY A 10 5.22 1.47 -6.41
C GLY A 10 4.65 0.32 -7.22
N ASP A 11 4.85 -0.94 -6.82
CA ASP A 11 4.23 -2.10 -7.48
C ASP A 11 2.72 -2.13 -7.28
N ILE A 12 2.25 -1.75 -6.09
CA ILE A 12 0.81 -1.61 -5.78
C ILE A 12 0.21 -0.48 -6.60
N LEU A 13 0.91 0.66 -6.72
CA LEU A 13 0.45 1.79 -7.53
C LEU A 13 0.46 1.49 -9.03
N ALA A 14 1.37 0.63 -9.49
CA ALA A 14 1.45 0.19 -10.88
C ALA A 14 0.33 -0.80 -11.23
N ASN A 15 -0.29 -1.44 -10.23
CA ASN A 15 -1.34 -2.42 -10.41
C ASN A 15 -2.71 -1.81 -10.07
N PRO A 16 -3.56 -1.49 -11.07
CA PRO A 16 -4.82 -0.77 -10.81
C PRO A 16 -5.77 -1.51 -9.87
N ALA A 17 -5.82 -2.84 -9.91
CA ALA A 17 -6.64 -3.63 -8.99
C ALA A 17 -6.16 -3.53 -7.52
N ALA A 18 -4.84 -3.47 -7.34
CA ALA A 18 -4.23 -3.30 -6.02
C ALA A 18 -4.40 -1.84 -5.53
N LEU A 19 -4.29 -0.87 -6.44
CA LEU A 19 -4.57 0.53 -6.16
C LEU A 19 -6.02 0.73 -5.68
N GLU A 20 -7.01 0.17 -6.37
CA GLU A 20 -8.42 0.25 -5.97
C GLU A 20 -8.67 -0.36 -4.60
N LEU A 21 -8.08 -1.52 -4.33
CA LEU A 21 -8.18 -2.17 -3.02
C LEU A 21 -7.54 -1.31 -1.93
N MET A 22 -6.36 -0.75 -2.19
CA MET A 22 -5.65 0.10 -1.25
C MET A 22 -6.37 1.43 -1.01
N ASP A 23 -6.95 2.05 -2.05
CA ASP A 23 -7.73 3.29 -1.92
C ASP A 23 -9.05 3.04 -1.17
N SER A 24 -9.65 1.84 -1.32
CA SER A 24 -10.81 1.42 -0.52
C SER A 24 -10.50 1.25 0.96
N ILE A 25 -9.28 0.80 1.30
CA ILE A 25 -8.86 0.55 2.69
C ILE A 25 -8.30 1.84 3.33
N ILE A 26 -7.49 2.58 2.57
CA ILE A 26 -6.83 3.83 2.95
C ILE A 26 -7.21 4.89 1.90
N PRO A 27 -8.35 5.57 2.10
CA PRO A 27 -8.80 6.62 1.20
C PRO A 27 -7.79 7.77 1.17
N GLY A 28 -7.42 8.19 -0.04
CA GLY A 28 -6.46 9.27 -0.24
C GLY A 28 -5.02 8.82 -0.38
N THR A 29 -4.74 7.52 -0.44
CA THR A 29 -3.43 6.98 -0.80
C THR A 29 -2.98 7.55 -2.13
N SER A 30 -3.71 7.31 -3.23
CA SER A 30 -3.35 7.83 -4.56
C SER A 30 -3.31 9.36 -4.67
N LYS A 31 -4.05 10.05 -3.79
CA LYS A 31 -4.16 11.52 -3.76
C LYS A 31 -3.14 12.20 -2.85
N ASN A 32 -2.38 11.44 -2.06
CA ASN A 32 -1.39 12.02 -1.15
C ASN A 32 -0.15 12.46 -1.96
N PRO A 33 0.27 13.74 -1.92
CA PRO A 33 1.47 14.21 -2.63
C PRO A 33 2.74 13.44 -2.24
N MET A 34 2.77 12.88 -1.03
CA MET A 34 3.87 12.01 -0.59
C MET A 34 3.88 10.64 -1.26
N ILE A 35 2.84 10.22 -1.99
CA ILE A 35 2.81 8.91 -2.63
C ILE A 35 3.87 8.75 -3.73
N LYS A 36 4.19 9.84 -4.43
CA LYS A 36 5.29 9.84 -5.42
C LYS A 36 6.65 9.59 -4.79
N MET A 37 6.81 9.92 -3.52
CA MET A 37 8.01 9.61 -2.75
C MET A 37 7.89 8.20 -2.15
N ALA A 38 6.74 7.88 -1.55
CA ALA A 38 6.44 6.59 -0.93
C ALA A 38 6.45 5.42 -1.92
N LYS A 39 6.25 5.64 -3.22
CA LYS A 39 6.32 4.58 -4.26
C LYS A 39 7.66 3.86 -4.30
N GLY A 40 8.75 4.46 -3.83
CA GLY A 40 10.06 3.82 -3.71
C GLY A 40 10.29 3.10 -2.38
N PHE A 41 9.32 3.14 -1.47
CA PHE A 41 9.39 2.54 -0.15
C PHE A 41 8.59 1.25 -0.09
N THR A 42 9.03 0.34 0.76
CA THR A 42 8.28 -0.88 1.09
C THR A 42 7.13 -0.55 2.04
N LEU A 43 6.09 -1.37 2.00
CA LEU A 43 4.92 -1.28 2.89
C LEU A 43 5.33 -1.20 4.38
N GLY A 44 6.30 -1.99 4.81
CA GLY A 44 6.83 -1.96 6.18
C GLY A 44 7.56 -0.65 6.52
N LYS A 45 8.27 -0.04 5.56
CA LYS A 45 8.84 1.31 5.78
C LYS A 45 7.74 2.37 5.85
N ILE A 46 6.67 2.22 5.08
CA ILE A 46 5.54 3.16 5.07
C ILE A 46 4.77 3.10 6.38
N ALA A 47 4.52 1.90 6.92
CA ALA A 47 3.97 1.71 8.27
C ALA A 47 4.78 2.46 9.34
N LYS A 48 6.10 2.42 9.23
CA LYS A 48 7.03 3.10 10.15
C LYS A 48 7.23 4.59 9.85
N THR A 49 6.69 5.10 8.75
CA THR A 49 6.84 6.49 8.34
C THR A 49 5.63 7.28 8.84
N PRO A 50 5.75 8.11 9.89
CA PRO A 50 4.63 8.89 10.42
C PRO A 50 4.04 9.86 9.39
N ALA A 51 4.85 10.32 8.43
CA ALA A 51 4.42 11.20 7.35
C ALA A 51 3.44 10.53 6.38
N ALA A 52 3.44 9.20 6.29
CA ALA A 52 2.49 8.47 5.46
C ALA A 52 1.07 8.51 6.04
N LYS A 53 0.94 8.66 7.37
CA LYS A 53 -0.33 8.52 8.10
C LYS A 53 -1.08 7.22 7.79
N ILE A 54 -0.36 6.17 7.39
CA ILE A 54 -0.94 4.86 7.10
C ILE A 54 -0.66 3.95 8.30
N PRO A 55 -1.70 3.43 8.98
CA PRO A 55 -1.51 2.46 10.05
C PRO A 55 -0.98 1.13 9.49
N GLU A 56 -0.08 0.49 10.23
CA GLU A 56 0.41 -0.87 9.88
C GLU A 56 -0.76 -1.87 9.73
N ALA A 57 -1.79 -1.75 10.58
CA ALA A 57 -3.00 -2.57 10.49
C ALA A 57 -3.70 -2.48 9.12
N LYS A 58 -3.72 -1.29 8.52
CA LYS A 58 -4.34 -1.06 7.21
C LYS A 58 -3.50 -1.63 6.06
N ILE A 59 -2.18 -1.60 6.22
CA ILE A 59 -1.25 -2.24 5.31
C ILE A 59 -1.42 -3.76 5.35
N GLN A 60 -1.54 -4.32 6.55
CA GLN A 60 -1.80 -5.75 6.74
C GLN A 60 -3.15 -6.15 6.13
N GLU A 61 -4.21 -5.38 6.39
CA GLU A 61 -5.54 -5.58 5.80
C GLU A 61 -5.49 -5.58 4.26
N PHE A 62 -4.70 -4.68 3.66
CA PHE A 62 -4.46 -4.66 2.22
C PHE A 62 -3.71 -5.92 1.75
N ILE A 63 -2.63 -6.32 2.43
CA ILE A 63 -1.83 -7.51 2.08
C ILE A 63 -2.72 -8.76 2.08
N ASP A 64 -3.48 -8.97 3.15
CA ASP A 64 -4.39 -10.10 3.29
C ASP A 64 -5.47 -10.08 2.21
N ALA A 65 -6.10 -8.93 1.96
CA ALA A 65 -7.13 -8.81 0.94
C ALA A 65 -6.58 -8.99 -0.48
N ALA A 66 -5.36 -8.50 -0.77
CA ALA A 66 -4.72 -8.63 -2.06
C ALA A 66 -4.31 -10.08 -2.33
N ASN A 67 -3.74 -10.75 -1.32
CA ASN A 67 -3.41 -12.17 -1.37
C ASN A 67 -4.66 -13.04 -1.51
N ALA A 68 -5.73 -12.74 -0.76
CA ALA A 68 -7.01 -13.44 -0.86
C ALA A 68 -7.67 -13.26 -2.23
N LYS A 69 -7.45 -12.11 -2.90
CA LYS A 69 -7.90 -11.84 -4.26
C LYS A 69 -6.96 -12.40 -5.35
N GLY A 70 -5.80 -12.95 -4.97
CA GLY A 70 -4.82 -13.50 -5.92
C GLY A 70 -4.14 -12.45 -6.79
N LEU A 71 -3.95 -11.23 -6.27
CA LEU A 71 -3.31 -10.12 -6.98
C LEU A 71 -1.77 -10.25 -7.13
#